data_AF-A0A966TW24-F1
#
_entry.id   AF-A0A966TW24-F1
#
_cell.length_a   1.000
_cell.length_b   1.000
_cell.length_c   1.000
_cell.angle_alpha   90.00
_cell.angle_beta   90.00
_cell.angle_gamma   90.00
#
_symmetry.space_group_name_H-M   'P 1'
#
loop_
_entity.id
_entity.type
_entity.pdbx_description
1 polymer ?
#
loop_
_entity_poly.entity_id
_entity_poly.type
_entity_poly.pdbx_seq_one_letter_code
_entity_poly.pdbx_strand_id
1 'polypeptide(L)'
;MSARKYFGTDGVRGEVGVSPVTPAEVLHLGWAAGRVLGAGHARGRVIIGKDTRISGYLLESALEAGLSAAGVDIALTGPLPTPGIAYLTRQVGACGGIVISASHNPYHDNGIKFFSASGRKLDDKTEEQIEALMRESMHTVAPEALGKAERLVDAVPRYAEHCR
;
A
#
# COMPACT_ATOMS: atom_id res chain seq x y z
N MET A 1 20.00 -14.37 -9.08
CA MET A 1 18.91 -13.70 -8.36
C MET A 1 19.52 -12.48 -7.69
N SER A 2 19.09 -11.27 -8.05
CA SER A 2 19.53 -10.05 -7.36
C SER A 2 18.98 -10.10 -5.94
N ALA A 3 19.80 -9.86 -4.92
CA ALA A 3 19.33 -9.76 -3.54
C ALA A 3 18.31 -8.62 -3.46
N ARG A 4 17.06 -8.91 -3.07
CA ARG A 4 16.01 -7.90 -2.87
C ARG A 4 16.51 -6.87 -1.87
N LYS A 5 16.35 -5.58 -2.19
CA LYS A 5 16.85 -4.49 -1.35
C LYS A 5 15.81 -4.05 -0.33
N TYR A 6 14.53 -4.14 -0.67
CA TYR A 6 13.42 -3.60 0.12
C TYR A 6 12.41 -4.67 0.53
N PHE A 7 12.02 -5.56 -0.39
CA PHE A 7 11.04 -6.60 -0.12
C PHE A 7 11.66 -7.81 0.57
N GLY A 8 11.21 -8.08 1.79
CA GLY A 8 11.46 -9.34 2.50
C GLY A 8 10.36 -10.36 2.26
N THR A 9 10.28 -11.38 3.13
CA THR A 9 9.29 -12.47 3.01
C THR A 9 7.84 -11.98 3.04
N ASP A 10 7.55 -10.88 3.74
CA ASP A 10 6.20 -10.34 3.91
C ASP A 10 6.17 -8.82 3.70
N GLY A 11 6.69 -8.36 2.56
CA GLY A 11 6.72 -6.93 2.19
C GLY A 11 7.92 -6.18 2.78
N VAL A 12 7.78 -4.87 2.94
CA VAL A 12 8.82 -3.97 3.49
C VAL A 12 8.61 -3.86 5.00
N ARG A 13 9.62 -4.11 5.83
CA ARG A 13 9.50 -4.07 7.30
C ARG A 13 10.79 -3.57 7.95
N GLY A 14 10.67 -2.89 9.09
CA GLY A 14 11.78 -2.41 9.89
C GLY A 14 11.33 -1.44 10.98
N GLU A 15 12.29 -0.92 11.74
CA GLU A 15 12.07 0.13 12.71
C GLU A 15 11.68 1.44 12.00
N VAL A 16 10.62 2.09 12.48
CA VAL A 16 10.11 3.31 11.86
C VAL A 16 11.12 4.45 11.99
N GLY A 17 11.43 5.12 10.88
CA GLY A 17 12.44 6.17 10.84
C GLY A 17 13.85 5.67 10.52
N VAL A 18 14.04 4.36 10.39
CA VAL A 18 15.26 3.73 9.88
C VAL A 18 14.96 3.11 8.52
N SER A 19 15.91 3.19 7.59
CA SER A 19 15.74 2.57 6.27
C SER A 19 15.50 1.06 6.41
N PRO A 20 14.48 0.49 5.72
CA PRO A 20 13.70 1.09 4.63
C PRO A 20 12.35 1.74 5.01
N VAL A 21 12.06 1.96 6.30
CA VAL A 21 10.77 2.44 6.82
C VAL A 21 10.84 3.91 7.24
N THR A 22 11.51 4.74 6.44
CA THR A 22 11.44 6.20 6.59
C THR A 22 10.23 6.77 5.83
N PRO A 23 9.67 7.92 6.26
CA PRO A 23 8.55 8.54 5.52
C PRO A 23 8.86 8.84 4.05
N ALA A 24 10.09 9.26 3.76
CA ALA A 24 10.53 9.56 2.40
C ALA A 24 10.58 8.30 1.52
N GLU A 25 11.12 7.19 2.04
CA GLU A 25 11.15 5.92 1.31
C GLU A 25 9.75 5.34 1.12
N VAL A 26 8.87 5.47 2.12
CA VAL A 26 7.50 4.97 2.06
C VAL A 26 6.65 5.78 1.08
N LEU A 27 6.88 7.09 0.98
CA LEU A 27 6.28 7.93 -0.05
C LEU A 27 6.71 7.45 -1.44
N HIS A 28 8.02 7.25 -1.63
CA HIS A 28 8.55 6.75 -2.89
C HIS A 28 8.00 5.36 -3.22
N LEU A 29 7.87 4.49 -2.22
CA LEU A 29 7.28 3.15 -2.34
C LEU A 29 5.82 3.24 -2.77
N GLY A 30 5.04 4.16 -2.20
CA GLY A 30 3.67 4.43 -2.62
C GLY A 30 3.58 4.83 -4.08
N TRP A 31 4.47 5.72 -4.55
CA TRP A 31 4.55 6.09 -5.96
C TRP A 31 4.89 4.91 -6.87
N ALA A 32 5.95 4.17 -6.55
CA ALA A 32 6.39 3.01 -7.32
C ALA A 32 5.28 1.94 -7.39
N ALA A 33 4.65 1.63 -6.25
CA ALA A 33 3.53 0.71 -6.19
C ALA A 33 2.33 1.21 -7.02
N GLY A 34 2.00 2.50 -6.96
CA GLY A 34 0.93 3.10 -7.75
C GLY A 34 1.18 2.96 -9.26
N ARG A 35 2.41 3.22 -9.71
CA ARG A 35 2.80 3.06 -11.13
C ARG A 35 2.68 1.62 -11.62
N VAL A 36 3.02 0.64 -10.79
CA VAL A 36 2.93 -0.79 -11.14
C VAL A 36 1.49 -1.31 -11.05
N LEU A 37 0.83 -1.12 -9.91
CA LEU A 37 -0.51 -1.65 -9.65
C LEU A 37 -1.60 -0.93 -10.47
N GLY A 38 -1.42 0.38 -10.71
CA GLY A 38 -2.33 1.19 -11.51
C GLY A 38 -2.17 1.01 -13.02
N ALA A 39 -1.11 0.33 -13.48
CA ALA A 39 -0.87 0.12 -14.91
C ALA A 39 -2.08 -0.57 -15.57
N GLY A 40 -2.52 -0.04 -16.71
CA GLY A 40 -3.66 -0.59 -17.47
C GLY A 40 -5.04 -0.21 -16.93
N HIS A 41 -5.15 0.56 -15.85
CA HIS A 41 -6.42 1.03 -15.31
C HIS A 41 -6.57 2.54 -15.50
N ALA A 42 -7.61 2.98 -16.21
CA ALA A 42 -7.97 4.40 -16.26
C ALA A 42 -8.44 4.83 -14.86
N ARG A 43 -7.57 5.53 -14.12
CA ARG A 43 -7.76 5.88 -12.68
C ARG A 43 -8.06 4.66 -11.80
N GLY A 44 -7.11 3.71 -11.76
CA GLY A 44 -7.17 2.58 -10.82
C GLY A 44 -7.24 3.04 -9.36
N ARG A 45 -7.75 2.17 -8.48
CA ARG A 45 -7.91 2.45 -7.05
C ARG A 45 -7.15 1.45 -6.20
N VAL A 46 -6.41 1.93 -5.20
CA VAL A 46 -5.73 1.12 -4.18
C VAL A 46 -6.42 1.29 -2.82
N ILE A 47 -6.62 0.19 -2.10
CA ILE A 47 -7.13 0.23 -0.72
C ILE A 47 -5.96 0.25 0.25
N ILE A 48 -6.01 1.12 1.27
CA ILE A 48 -5.07 1.12 2.39
C ILE A 48 -5.81 0.81 3.67
N GLY A 49 -5.26 -0.12 4.44
CA GLY A 49 -5.61 -0.33 5.84
C GLY A 49 -4.37 -0.40 6.70
N LYS A 50 -4.58 -0.38 8.02
CA LYS A 50 -3.50 -0.41 9.00
C LYS A 50 -3.90 -1.16 10.26
N ASP A 51 -2.90 -1.48 11.08
CA ASP A 51 -3.15 -1.81 12.48
C ASP A 51 -3.26 -0.53 13.35
N THR A 52 -3.18 -0.68 14.67
CA THR A 52 -3.36 0.41 15.62
C THR A 52 -2.08 1.17 15.97
N ARG A 53 -0.94 0.89 15.31
CA ARG A 53 0.33 1.59 15.59
C ARG A 53 0.22 3.08 15.24
N ILE A 54 0.75 3.94 16.12
CA ILE A 54 0.77 5.39 15.90
C ILE A 54 1.57 5.77 14.64
N SER A 55 2.62 5.01 14.32
CA SER A 55 3.38 5.19 13.07
C SER A 55 2.55 4.90 11.82
N GLY A 56 1.45 4.17 11.94
CA GLY A 56 0.54 3.88 10.83
C GLY A 56 -0.05 5.13 10.19
N TYR A 57 -0.31 6.19 10.95
CA TYR A 57 -0.83 7.47 10.41
C TYR A 57 0.21 8.22 9.57
N LEU A 58 1.47 8.19 10.01
CA LEU A 58 2.60 8.77 9.29
C LEU A 58 2.82 8.04 7.95
N LEU A 59 2.86 6.70 8.00
CA LEU A 59 3.10 5.87 6.82
C LEU A 59 1.92 5.88 5.85
N GLU A 60 0.68 5.95 6.35
CA GLU A 60 -0.53 6.09 5.52
C GLU A 60 -0.50 7.39 4.73
N SER A 61 -0.15 8.50 5.37
CA SER A 61 -0.04 9.80 4.71
C SER A 61 1.06 9.82 3.64
N ALA A 62 2.20 9.16 3.91
CA ALA A 62 3.29 9.02 2.95
C ALA A 62 2.86 8.19 1.72
N LEU A 63 2.24 7.03 1.95
CA LEU A 63 1.71 6.18 0.88
C LEU A 63 0.65 6.91 0.04
N GLU A 64 -0.27 7.62 0.69
CA GLU A 64 -1.31 8.41 0.03
C GLU A 64 -0.70 9.45 -0.92
N ALA A 65 0.29 10.21 -0.46
CA ALA A 65 0.98 11.19 -1.28
C ALA A 65 1.67 10.55 -2.49
N GLY A 66 2.37 9.43 -2.29
CA GLY A 66 3.04 8.71 -3.37
C GLY A 66 2.07 8.16 -4.41
N LEU A 67 0.99 7.50 -3.97
CA LEU A 67 -0.04 6.93 -4.85
C LEU A 67 -0.79 8.02 -5.63
N SER A 68 -1.13 9.13 -4.98
CA SER A 68 -1.77 10.27 -5.63
C SER A 68 -0.86 10.87 -6.72
N ALA A 69 0.44 11.02 -6.41
CA ALA A 69 1.44 11.47 -7.38
C ALA A 69 1.63 10.51 -8.56
N ALA A 70 1.34 9.21 -8.38
CA ALA A 70 1.33 8.21 -9.45
C ALA A 70 0.02 8.18 -10.26
N GLY A 71 -0.99 8.97 -9.85
CA GLY A 71 -2.30 9.06 -10.52
C GLY A 71 -3.29 7.95 -10.16
N VAL A 72 -3.14 7.36 -8.98
CA VAL A 72 -3.98 6.26 -8.48
C VAL A 72 -4.89 6.75 -7.36
N ASP A 73 -6.18 6.47 -7.45
CA ASP A 73 -7.14 6.79 -6.39
C ASP A 73 -6.89 5.90 -5.14
N ILE A 74 -7.18 6.45 -3.96
CA ILE A 74 -6.90 5.78 -2.69
C ILE A 74 -8.18 5.64 -1.88
N ALA A 75 -8.46 4.44 -1.38
CA ALA A 75 -9.53 4.17 -0.42
C ALA A 75 -8.94 3.83 0.95
N LEU A 76 -9.17 4.70 1.93
CA LEU A 76 -8.65 4.57 3.29
C LEU A 76 -9.70 3.89 4.19
N THR A 77 -9.35 2.74 4.74
CA THR A 77 -10.24 1.97 5.63
C THR A 77 -10.06 2.31 7.11
N GLY A 78 -8.92 2.90 7.47
CA GLY A 78 -8.48 3.01 8.86
C GLY A 78 -8.01 1.65 9.41
N PRO A 79 -8.15 1.42 10.73
CA PRO A 79 -7.80 0.13 11.33
C PRO A 79 -8.68 -1.00 10.80
N LEU A 80 -8.08 -1.96 10.10
CA LEU A 80 -8.76 -3.16 9.61
C LEU A 80 -7.76 -4.34 9.56
N PRO A 81 -8.16 -5.56 9.98
CA PRO A 81 -7.29 -6.73 9.89
C PRO A 81 -6.77 -6.96 8.47
N THR A 82 -5.55 -7.49 8.36
CA THR A 82 -4.93 -7.87 7.08
C THR A 82 -5.87 -8.67 6.14
N PRO A 83 -6.57 -9.72 6.59
CA PRO A 83 -7.52 -10.43 5.72
C PRO A 83 -8.70 -9.58 5.24
N GLY A 84 -9.11 -8.56 6.01
CA GLY A 84 -10.16 -7.63 5.60
C GLY A 84 -9.74 -6.77 4.41
N ILE A 85 -8.48 -6.33 4.36
CA ILE A 85 -7.96 -5.59 3.20
C ILE A 85 -7.85 -6.47 1.96
N ALA A 86 -7.37 -7.71 2.12
CA ALA A 86 -7.33 -8.67 1.02
C ALA A 86 -8.73 -8.94 0.44
N TYR A 87 -9.73 -9.12 1.30
CA TYR A 87 -11.13 -9.30 0.91
C TYR A 87 -11.70 -8.05 0.21
N LEU A 88 -11.58 -6.87 0.82
CA LEU A 88 -12.15 -5.63 0.27
C LEU A 88 -11.51 -5.25 -1.07
N THR A 89 -10.21 -5.54 -1.26
CA THR A 89 -9.50 -5.29 -2.52
C THR A 89 -10.24 -5.91 -3.69
N ARG A 90 -10.63 -7.18 -3.55
CA ARG A 90 -11.45 -7.88 -4.55
C ARG A 90 -12.87 -7.33 -4.65
N GLN A 91 -13.50 -7.11 -3.49
CA GLN A 91 -14.92 -6.76 -3.41
C GLN A 91 -15.25 -5.43 -4.09
N VAL A 92 -14.35 -4.44 -4.00
CA VAL A 92 -14.55 -3.12 -4.61
C VAL A 92 -13.88 -2.96 -5.98
N GLY A 93 -13.27 -4.03 -6.52
CA GLY A 93 -12.55 -3.99 -7.80
C GLY A 93 -11.31 -3.08 -7.78
N ALA A 94 -10.63 -2.99 -6.64
CA ALA A 94 -9.39 -2.24 -6.53
C ALA A 94 -8.25 -2.95 -7.29
N CYS A 95 -7.31 -2.18 -7.82
CA CYS A 95 -6.14 -2.72 -8.52
C CYS A 95 -5.11 -3.34 -7.56
N GLY A 96 -5.19 -2.98 -6.27
CA GLY A 96 -4.39 -3.59 -5.22
C GLY A 96 -4.81 -3.14 -3.82
N GLY A 97 -4.24 -3.82 -2.83
CA GLY A 97 -4.44 -3.52 -1.41
C GLY A 97 -3.11 -3.34 -0.70
N ILE A 98 -3.07 -2.44 0.28
CA ILE A 98 -1.90 -2.17 1.11
C ILE A 98 -2.31 -2.30 2.58
N VAL A 99 -1.49 -3.01 3.36
CA VAL A 99 -1.62 -3.08 4.82
C VAL A 99 -0.38 -2.52 5.47
N ILE A 100 -0.58 -1.53 6.34
CA ILE A 100 0.46 -0.95 7.19
C ILE A 100 0.46 -1.68 8.53
N SER A 101 1.37 -2.65 8.67
CA SER A 101 1.53 -3.41 9.91
C SER A 101 2.82 -4.22 9.89
N ALA A 102 3.51 -4.26 11.04
CA ALA A 102 4.55 -5.26 11.31
C ALA A 102 4.03 -6.51 12.04
N SER A 103 2.71 -6.74 12.05
CA SER A 103 2.07 -7.90 12.69
C SER A 103 2.44 -7.99 14.18
N HIS A 104 3.15 -9.04 14.59
CA HIS A 104 3.54 -9.33 15.96
C HIS A 104 4.83 -8.63 16.44
N ASN A 105 5.51 -7.88 15.56
CA ASN A 105 6.75 -7.18 15.92
C ASN A 105 6.53 -6.12 17.03
N PRO A 106 7.58 -5.68 17.75
CA PRO A 106 7.52 -4.60 18.72
C PRO A 106 6.93 -3.30 18.16
N TYR A 107 6.37 -2.43 19.01
CA TYR A 107 5.60 -1.25 18.58
C TYR A 107 6.39 -0.21 17.75
N HIS A 108 7.71 -0.16 17.90
CA HIS A 108 8.60 0.72 17.14
C HIS A 108 8.82 0.25 15.69
N ASP A 109 8.52 -1.02 15.40
CA ASP A 109 8.52 -1.54 14.04
C ASP A 109 7.22 -1.21 13.32
N ASN A 110 7.31 -1.06 12.00
CA ASN A 110 6.15 -1.14 11.12
C ASN A 110 6.55 -1.76 9.78
N GLY A 111 5.58 -1.90 8.87
CA GLY A 111 5.82 -2.46 7.56
C GLY A 111 4.67 -2.26 6.60
N ILE A 112 4.91 -2.54 5.33
CA ILE A 112 4.01 -2.34 4.22
C ILE A 112 3.88 -3.66 3.47
N LYS A 113 2.68 -4.24 3.49
CA LYS A 113 2.32 -5.46 2.76
C LYS A 113 1.43 -5.10 1.58
N PHE A 114 1.63 -5.79 0.47
CA PHE A 114 0.87 -5.55 -0.76
C PHE A 114 0.05 -6.78 -1.17
N PHE A 115 -1.12 -6.48 -1.73
CA PHE A 115 -2.04 -7.44 -2.32
C PHE A 115 -2.35 -7.04 -3.76
N SER A 116 -2.42 -8.02 -4.66
CA SER A 116 -2.89 -7.82 -6.02
C SER A 116 -4.40 -7.56 -6.04
N ALA A 117 -4.94 -7.18 -7.21
CA ALA A 117 -6.38 -7.07 -7.43
C ALA A 117 -7.18 -8.32 -7.03
N SER A 118 -6.55 -9.51 -7.06
CA SER A 118 -7.17 -10.76 -6.60
C SER A 118 -7.07 -10.97 -5.08
N GLY A 119 -6.65 -9.98 -4.30
CA GLY A 119 -6.50 -10.08 -2.84
C GLY A 119 -5.45 -11.09 -2.38
N ARG A 120 -4.50 -11.46 -3.24
CA ARG A 120 -3.38 -12.35 -2.91
C ARG A 120 -2.11 -11.54 -2.76
N LYS A 121 -1.12 -12.07 -2.03
CA LYS A 121 0.23 -11.49 -2.01
C LYS A 121 0.72 -11.27 -3.44
N LEU A 122 1.46 -10.19 -3.67
CA LEU A 122 2.13 -9.94 -4.95
C LEU A 122 3.08 -11.09 -5.29
N ASP A 123 3.20 -11.37 -6.59
CA ASP A 123 4.24 -12.26 -7.08
C ASP A 123 5.59 -11.54 -7.10
N ASP A 124 6.66 -12.35 -7.15
CA ASP A 124 8.04 -11.86 -7.13
C ASP A 124 8.33 -10.87 -8.26
N LYS A 125 7.74 -11.12 -9.44
CA LYS A 125 7.91 -10.25 -10.61
C LYS A 125 7.35 -8.85 -10.36
N THR A 126 6.19 -8.76 -9.72
CA THR A 126 5.55 -7.48 -9.40
C THR A 126 6.35 -6.76 -8.30
N GLU A 127 6.83 -7.47 -7.28
CA GLU A 127 7.71 -6.89 -6.26
C GLU A 127 9.01 -6.33 -6.89
N GLU A 128 9.62 -7.06 -7.83
CA GLU A 128 10.81 -6.62 -8.58
C GLU A 128 10.54 -5.38 -9.44
N GLN A 129 9.37 -5.26 -10.06
CA GLN A 129 8.98 -4.06 -10.80
C GLN A 129 8.86 -2.83 -9.89
N ILE A 130 8.29 -3.01 -8.70
CA ILE A 130 8.20 -1.93 -7.69
C ILE A 130 9.60 -1.54 -7.22
N GLU A 131 10.49 -2.51 -6.94
CA GLU A 131 11.88 -2.22 -6.55
C GLU A 131 12.68 -1.52 -7.66
N ALA A 132 12.41 -1.85 -8.93
CA ALA A 132 13.05 -1.18 -10.05
C ALA A 132 12.69 0.30 -10.10
N LEU A 133 11.39 0.63 -9.98
CA LEU A 133 10.92 2.01 -9.94
C LEU A 133 11.42 2.77 -8.71
N MET A 134 11.59 2.12 -7.57
CA MET A 134 12.19 2.74 -6.36
C MET A 134 13.62 3.27 -6.57
N ARG A 135 14.30 2.85 -7.64
CA ARG A 135 15.65 3.34 -8.02
C ARG A 135 15.60 4.51 -9.00
N GLU A 136 14.43 4.79 -9.56
CA GLU A 136 14.21 5.91 -10.46
C GLU A 136 13.85 7.18 -9.68
N SER A 137 13.87 8.33 -10.36
CA SER A 137 13.37 9.56 -9.77
C SER A 137 11.84 9.56 -9.78
N MET A 138 11.24 9.89 -8.64
CA MET A 138 9.79 10.08 -8.55
C MET A 138 9.36 11.28 -9.42
N HIS A 139 8.34 11.06 -10.24
CA HIS A 139 7.68 12.11 -11.03
C HIS A 139 6.19 12.13 -10.75
N THR A 140 5.66 13.31 -10.45
CA THR A 140 4.22 13.54 -10.29
C THR A 140 3.55 13.57 -11.65
N VAL A 141 2.42 12.88 -11.79
CA VAL A 141 1.56 12.98 -12.97
C VAL A 141 1.00 14.41 -13.15
N ALA A 142 0.43 14.69 -14.32
CA ALA A 142 -0.23 15.96 -14.58
C ALA A 142 -1.37 16.22 -13.56
N PRO A 143 -1.68 17.50 -13.24
CA PRO A 143 -2.67 17.85 -12.23
C PRO A 143 -4.04 17.17 -12.41
N GLU A 144 -4.52 17.01 -13.65
CA GLU A 144 -5.81 16.40 -13.98
C GLU A 144 -5.83 14.87 -13.79
N ALA A 145 -4.64 14.28 -13.72
CA ALA A 145 -4.43 12.85 -13.54
C ALA A 145 -4.09 12.47 -12.10
N LEU A 146 -3.95 13.45 -11.18
CA LEU A 146 -3.69 13.18 -9.76
C LEU A 146 -4.78 12.26 -9.17
N GLY A 147 -4.32 11.28 -8.40
CA GLY A 147 -5.21 10.38 -7.67
C GLY A 147 -5.85 11.06 -6.48
N LYS A 148 -7.10 10.70 -6.17
CA LYS A 148 -7.84 11.23 -5.03
C LYS A 148 -7.94 10.22 -3.90
N ALA A 149 -7.72 10.67 -2.67
CA ALA A 149 -7.93 9.87 -1.47
C ALA A 149 -9.34 10.08 -0.89
N GLU A 150 -9.99 8.98 -0.54
CA GLU A 150 -11.32 8.98 0.08
C GLU A 150 -11.40 7.94 1.20
N ARG A 151 -12.20 8.22 2.23
CA ARG A 151 -12.43 7.27 3.32
C ARG A 151 -13.51 6.27 2.94
N LEU A 152 -13.21 4.98 3.06
CA LEU A 152 -14.17 3.89 2.92
C LEU A 152 -14.87 3.67 4.26
N VAL A 153 -15.87 4.50 4.55
CA VAL A 153 -16.56 4.57 5.85
C VAL A 153 -17.27 3.28 6.28
N ASP A 154 -17.60 2.41 5.32
CA ASP A 154 -18.31 1.15 5.53
C ASP A 154 -17.39 -0.09 5.42
N ALA A 155 -16.06 0.09 5.47
CA ALA A 155 -15.09 -1.01 5.40
C ALA A 155 -15.29 -2.07 6.49
N VAL A 156 -15.44 -1.64 7.75
CA VAL A 156 -15.64 -2.52 8.91
C VAL A 156 -16.95 -3.31 8.80
N PRO A 157 -18.14 -2.70 8.61
CA PRO A 157 -19.38 -3.46 8.51
C PRO A 157 -19.39 -4.42 7.30
N ARG A 158 -18.80 -4.04 6.16
CA ARG A 158 -18.65 -4.96 5.01
C ARG A 158 -17.83 -6.20 5.33
N TYR A 159 -16.72 -6.02 6.05
CA TYR A 159 -15.87 -7.15 6.45
C TYR A 159 -16.52 -8.00 7.53
N ALA A 160 -17.17 -7.39 8.52
CA ALA A 160 -17.89 -8.10 9.57
C ALA A 160 -18.99 -8.99 8.99
N GLU A 161 -19.73 -8.52 7.98
CA GLU A 161 -20.76 -9.32 7.31
C GLU A 161 -20.17 -10.51 6.54
N HIS A 162 -18.98 -10.36 5.94
CA HIS A 162 -18.29 -11.48 5.28
C HIS A 162 -17.83 -12.58 6.27
N CYS A 163 -17.58 -12.21 7.52
CA CYS A 163 -17.14 -13.15 8.55
C CYS A 163 -18.27 -13.91 9.26
N ARG A 164 -19.53 -13.59 8.93
CA ARG A 164 -20.72 -14.31 9.43
C ARG A 164 -20.96 -15.58 8.64
#